data_AF-A0AAN6MNP9-F1
#
_entry.id   AF-A0AAN6MNP9-F1
#
_cell.length_a   1.000
_cell.length_b   1.000
_cell.length_c   1.000
_cell.angle_alpha   90.00
_cell.angle_beta   90.00
_cell.angle_gamma   90.00
#
_symmetry.space_group_name_H-M   'P 1'
#
loop_
_entity.id
_entity.type
_entity.pdbx_description
1 polymer ?
#
loop_
_entity_poly.entity_id
_entity_poly.type
_entity_poly.pdbx_seq_one_letter_code
_entity_poly.pdbx_strand_id
1 'polypeptide(L)'
;MAATDKLSVLLNLVVMASVLVYFDKVFVLITARDTHLYWFLVLFAWRYLRLVVNLVAFWHYKPSPKPNKPTYFATKDVTAVIPTVDPARGWFHETLESCAQQGPAKIIVITAGDELFDQTIPFIREAEKKYPNIEFVVDRTQVANKREQVALAVEDIDTAITVLLDDHVFWGPRFLETVLRAFEAPDVGLVGTNKRVRRHDGLGLWARIWNMLGATYLCRHNFEIRATNTVDGGVFVVSGRTCAIRTEILQHPDFLPGYTNERFFFGLFGPLNPDDDNYCTRFVVRNGWKIRIEYSEDSVMETVLGVESPLYTKFLGQCQRWVRTTWRSNICSLVTDRTVWASQPYCVYAVYLTSLTNFAAVTDSLLLYLFARSPACVSPAALAALVGWMLLTKTVKVFDYFRRHPRDIPLFPFYVLFAYFHSFIKLWALFTFWDCTWSGRALDKIKVDPSEDGRSRRSSASTTRGSHNNNSKRRSPNPSSSSYNHPHLSALHAIHARISALHAQHDRHIGAYQQPVLEQLKALNEDLVRLRAGQGAIGENQEAIRAEMEQVVALVGEVTGAMAGEGDIAEGMSRLDGAVAAVEEKCKAWSSRAVEGVQLPRTPPPSPPRDGEPQAGKARVSV
;
A
#
# COMPACT_ATOMS: atom_id res chain seq x y z
N MET A 1 21.15 -10.11 -9.52
CA MET A 1 19.75 -10.16 -9.05
C MET A 1 18.76 -9.87 -10.18
N ALA A 2 18.79 -8.70 -10.83
CA ALA A 2 17.78 -8.32 -11.84
C ALA A 2 17.60 -9.26 -13.06
N ALA A 3 18.63 -10.00 -13.49
CA ALA A 3 18.51 -10.97 -14.59
C ALA A 3 17.81 -12.28 -14.16
N THR A 4 18.13 -12.75 -12.95
CA THR A 4 17.55 -13.96 -12.34
C THR A 4 16.07 -13.77 -12.01
N ASP A 5 15.67 -12.55 -11.66
CA ASP A 5 14.27 -12.20 -11.39
C ASP A 5 13.42 -12.21 -12.67
N LYS A 6 13.96 -11.69 -13.80
CA LYS A 6 13.23 -11.69 -15.08
C LYS A 6 12.93 -13.09 -15.61
N LEU A 7 13.89 -14.01 -15.49
CA LEU A 7 13.68 -15.41 -15.87
C LEU A 7 12.63 -16.08 -14.99
N SER A 8 12.68 -15.84 -13.67
CA SER A 8 11.69 -16.37 -12.72
C SER A 8 10.29 -15.85 -13.02
N VAL A 9 10.14 -14.55 -13.34
CA VAL A 9 8.87 -13.97 -13.78
C VAL A 9 8.37 -14.66 -15.05
N LEU A 10 9.22 -14.79 -16.08
CA LEU A 10 8.82 -15.41 -17.35
C LEU A 10 8.37 -16.86 -17.14
N LEU A 11 9.12 -17.64 -16.36
CA LEU A 11 8.78 -19.02 -16.05
C LEU A 11 7.43 -19.11 -15.32
N ASN A 12 7.22 -18.29 -14.29
CA ASN A 12 5.95 -18.26 -13.56
C ASN A 12 4.79 -17.87 -14.47
N LEU A 13 4.97 -16.91 -15.37
CA LEU A 13 3.95 -16.53 -16.36
C LEU A 13 3.64 -17.66 -17.34
N VAL A 14 4.65 -18.39 -17.82
CA VAL A 14 4.46 -19.57 -18.69
C VAL A 14 3.70 -20.67 -17.96
N VAL A 15 4.02 -20.94 -16.69
CA VAL A 15 3.29 -21.90 -15.86
C VAL A 15 1.84 -21.47 -15.67
N MET A 16 1.59 -20.20 -15.32
CA MET A 16 0.23 -19.68 -15.19
C MET A 16 -0.56 -19.78 -16.49
N ALA A 17 0.05 -19.42 -17.63
CA ALA A 17 -0.58 -19.53 -18.95
C ALA A 17 -0.90 -21.00 -19.30
N SER A 18 0.02 -21.92 -19.00
CA SER A 18 -0.17 -23.36 -19.23
C SER A 18 -1.33 -23.92 -18.42
N VAL A 19 -1.47 -23.50 -17.15
CA VAL A 19 -2.60 -23.86 -16.28
C VAL A 19 -3.91 -23.33 -16.86
N LEU A 20 -3.93 -22.07 -17.35
CA LEU A 20 -5.13 -21.49 -17.97
C LEU A 20 -5.54 -22.24 -19.24
N VAL A 21 -4.58 -22.57 -20.11
CA VAL A 21 -4.83 -23.37 -21.33
C VAL A 21 -5.37 -24.76 -20.96
N TYR A 22 -4.81 -25.40 -19.93
CA TYR A 22 -5.33 -26.69 -19.46
C TYR A 22 -6.79 -26.58 -18.99
N PHE A 23 -7.12 -25.59 -18.16
CA PHE A 23 -8.50 -25.36 -17.72
C PHE A 23 -9.45 -25.07 -18.89
N ASP A 24 -9.03 -24.23 -19.85
CA ASP A 24 -9.80 -23.96 -21.07
C ASP A 24 -10.13 -25.26 -21.82
N LYS A 25 -9.11 -26.09 -22.11
CA LYS A 25 -9.32 -27.38 -22.81
C LYS A 25 -10.28 -28.31 -22.06
N VAL A 26 -10.13 -28.41 -20.74
CA VAL A 26 -11.01 -29.23 -19.89
C VAL A 26 -12.43 -28.68 -19.90
N PHE A 27 -12.62 -27.37 -19.78
CA PHE A 27 -13.96 -26.76 -19.77
C PHE A 27 -14.64 -26.86 -21.13
N VAL A 28 -13.94 -26.62 -22.24
CA VAL A 28 -14.47 -26.82 -23.59
C VAL A 28 -14.92 -28.26 -23.81
N LEU A 29 -14.14 -29.23 -23.32
CA LEU A 29 -14.49 -30.64 -23.40
C LEU A 29 -15.76 -30.97 -22.61
N ILE A 30 -15.87 -30.48 -21.37
CA ILE A 30 -17.00 -30.76 -20.48
C ILE A 30 -18.29 -30.07 -20.93
N THR A 31 -18.20 -28.86 -21.48
CA THR A 31 -19.38 -28.03 -21.75
C THR A 31 -20.06 -28.35 -23.07
N ALA A 32 -19.41 -29.11 -23.96
CA ALA A 32 -20.01 -29.62 -25.20
C ALA A 32 -20.82 -28.57 -26.01
N ARG A 33 -20.28 -27.34 -26.12
CA ARG A 33 -20.88 -26.14 -26.78
C ARG A 33 -21.88 -25.32 -25.95
N ASP A 34 -22.09 -25.63 -24.68
CA ASP A 34 -22.81 -24.74 -23.77
C ASP A 34 -21.92 -23.56 -23.31
N THR A 35 -22.10 -22.42 -23.98
CA THR A 35 -21.37 -21.18 -23.68
C THR A 35 -21.64 -20.66 -22.27
N HIS A 36 -22.86 -20.81 -21.74
CA HIS A 36 -23.18 -20.32 -20.39
C HIS A 36 -22.50 -21.18 -19.32
N LEU A 37 -22.50 -22.51 -19.51
CA LEU A 37 -21.78 -23.42 -18.62
C LEU A 37 -20.27 -23.20 -18.67
N TYR A 38 -19.71 -22.92 -19.85
CA TYR A 38 -18.28 -22.62 -19.97
C TYR A 38 -17.88 -21.41 -19.12
N TRP A 39 -18.56 -20.28 -19.29
CA TRP A 39 -18.27 -19.08 -18.50
C TRP A 39 -18.61 -19.26 -17.01
N PHE A 40 -19.63 -20.05 -16.70
CA PHE A 40 -19.91 -20.46 -15.32
C PHE A 40 -18.71 -21.19 -14.71
N LEU A 41 -18.16 -22.20 -15.38
CA LEU A 41 -17.01 -22.98 -14.90
C LEU A 41 -15.75 -22.12 -14.77
N VAL A 42 -15.48 -21.23 -15.73
CA VAL A 42 -14.36 -20.27 -15.66
C VAL A 42 -14.49 -19.39 -14.42
N LEU A 43 -15.65 -18.78 -14.21
CA LEU A 43 -15.89 -17.89 -13.07
C LEU A 43 -15.91 -18.66 -11.73
N PHE A 44 -16.46 -19.87 -11.75
CA PHE A 44 -16.52 -20.75 -10.58
C PHE A 44 -15.11 -21.18 -10.15
N ALA A 45 -14.27 -21.61 -11.10
CA ALA A 45 -12.89 -21.96 -10.86
C ALA A 45 -12.08 -20.74 -10.38
N TRP A 46 -12.20 -19.59 -11.07
CA TRP A 46 -11.56 -18.33 -10.66
C TRP A 46 -11.84 -17.99 -9.20
N ARG A 47 -13.10 -18.17 -8.77
CA ARG A 47 -13.53 -17.84 -7.41
C ARG A 47 -13.18 -18.89 -6.37
N TYR A 48 -13.41 -20.17 -6.65
CA TYR A 48 -13.43 -21.24 -5.63
C TYR A 48 -12.16 -22.11 -5.62
N LEU A 49 -11.35 -22.14 -6.69
CA LEU A 49 -10.07 -22.88 -6.66
C LEU A 49 -9.16 -22.37 -5.54
N ARG A 50 -8.99 -21.04 -5.44
CA ARG A 50 -8.25 -20.42 -4.33
C ARG A 50 -8.84 -20.74 -2.95
N LEU A 51 -10.15 -20.97 -2.83
CA LEU A 51 -10.75 -21.32 -1.53
C LEU A 51 -10.27 -22.71 -1.11
N VAL A 52 -10.28 -23.67 -2.02
CA VAL A 52 -9.82 -25.03 -1.76
C VAL A 52 -8.33 -25.03 -1.43
N VAL A 53 -7.50 -24.40 -2.27
CA VAL A 53 -6.05 -24.33 -2.03
C VAL A 53 -5.74 -23.62 -0.71
N ASN A 54 -6.41 -22.48 -0.42
CA ASN A 54 -6.19 -21.77 0.84
C ASN A 54 -6.66 -22.59 2.06
N LEU A 55 -7.72 -23.39 1.92
CA LEU A 55 -8.20 -24.25 3.01
C LEU A 55 -7.16 -25.33 3.31
N VAL A 56 -6.65 -26.00 2.28
CA VAL A 56 -5.56 -27.00 2.42
C VAL A 56 -4.34 -26.36 3.07
N ALA A 57 -3.89 -25.21 2.58
CA ALA A 57 -2.75 -24.47 3.13
C ALA A 57 -2.98 -24.05 4.59
N PHE A 58 -4.18 -23.59 4.93
CA PHE A 58 -4.54 -23.25 6.30
C PHE A 58 -4.36 -24.43 7.25
N TRP A 59 -4.78 -25.64 6.85
CA TRP A 59 -4.61 -26.86 7.67
C TRP A 59 -3.16 -27.36 7.74
N HIS A 60 -2.35 -27.12 6.71
CA HIS A 60 -0.94 -27.55 6.67
C HIS A 60 0.03 -26.55 7.31
N TYR A 61 -0.42 -25.32 7.59
CA TYR A 61 0.38 -24.31 8.26
C TYR A 61 0.93 -24.83 9.61
N LYS A 62 2.20 -24.50 9.87
CA LYS A 62 2.87 -24.72 11.16
C LYS A 62 3.50 -23.40 11.62
N PRO A 63 3.44 -23.05 12.93
CA PRO A 63 4.17 -21.90 13.47
C PRO A 63 5.68 -22.13 13.43
N SER A 64 6.46 -21.06 13.61
CA SER A 64 7.92 -21.21 13.66
C SER A 64 8.31 -22.07 14.88
N PRO A 65 9.25 -23.01 14.72
CA PRO A 65 9.62 -23.92 15.78
C PRO A 65 10.26 -23.15 16.94
N LYS A 66 10.07 -23.63 18.17
CA LYS A 66 10.79 -23.08 19.32
C LYS A 66 12.27 -23.46 19.19
N PRO A 67 13.21 -22.50 19.16
CA PRO A 67 14.62 -22.82 19.09
C PRO A 67 15.10 -23.42 20.42
N ASN A 68 16.01 -24.40 20.34
CA ASN A 68 16.65 -24.98 21.54
C ASN A 68 17.56 -23.97 22.25
N LYS A 69 18.19 -23.09 21.47
CA LYS A 69 19.03 -21.98 21.92
C LYS A 69 18.59 -20.74 21.14
N PRO A 70 17.72 -19.89 21.70
CA PRO A 70 17.28 -18.68 21.03
C PRO A 70 18.46 -17.74 20.75
N THR A 71 18.50 -17.18 19.54
CA THR A 71 19.47 -16.14 19.17
C THR A 71 19.03 -14.78 19.71
N TYR A 72 17.72 -14.52 19.70
CA TYR A 72 17.13 -13.23 20.07
C TYR A 72 16.35 -13.32 21.39
N PHE A 73 16.55 -12.34 22.26
CA PHE A 73 15.86 -12.17 23.54
C PHE A 73 15.19 -10.80 23.58
N ALA A 74 13.92 -10.75 24.01
CA ALA A 74 13.17 -9.48 24.06
C ALA A 74 13.91 -8.40 24.87
N THR A 75 14.46 -8.76 26.02
CA THR A 75 15.15 -7.86 26.96
C THR A 75 16.45 -7.26 26.44
N LYS A 76 16.95 -7.73 25.29
CA LYS A 76 18.22 -7.28 24.70
C LYS A 76 18.07 -6.82 23.27
N ASP A 77 17.30 -7.55 22.48
CA ASP A 77 17.33 -7.45 21.02
C ASP A 77 16.06 -6.80 20.45
N VAL A 78 15.14 -6.29 21.30
CA VAL A 78 13.88 -5.71 20.87
C VAL A 78 13.69 -4.26 21.33
N THR A 79 13.39 -3.38 20.37
CA THR A 79 12.80 -2.06 20.62
C THR A 79 11.36 -2.03 20.13
N ALA A 80 10.42 -1.72 21.02
CA ALA A 80 9.02 -1.50 20.66
C ALA A 80 8.76 -0.01 20.36
N VAL A 81 8.01 0.28 19.29
CA VAL A 81 7.70 1.66 18.87
C VAL A 81 6.18 1.86 18.84
N ILE A 82 5.69 2.80 19.64
CA ILE A 82 4.27 3.14 19.79
C ILE A 82 4.02 4.57 19.32
N PRO A 83 3.65 4.81 18.06
CA PRO A 83 3.13 6.10 17.63
C PRO A 83 1.72 6.30 18.20
N THR A 84 1.47 7.45 18.81
CA THR A 84 0.16 7.78 19.39
C THR A 84 -0.30 9.19 19.02
N VAL A 85 -1.60 9.34 18.79
CA VAL A 85 -2.25 10.66 18.63
C VAL A 85 -3.45 10.80 19.58
N ASP A 86 -3.58 9.89 20.54
CA ASP A 86 -4.68 9.90 21.52
C ASP A 86 -4.26 9.22 22.85
N PRO A 87 -3.18 9.70 23.51
CA PRO A 87 -2.65 9.09 24.73
C PRO A 87 -3.62 9.14 25.91
N ALA A 88 -4.60 10.06 25.89
CA ALA A 88 -5.58 10.21 26.95
C ALA A 88 -6.68 9.13 26.95
N ARG A 89 -6.83 8.37 25.86
CA ARG A 89 -7.76 7.21 25.87
C ARG A 89 -7.20 6.09 26.74
N GLY A 90 -8.08 5.44 27.50
CA GLY A 90 -7.72 4.33 28.38
C GLY A 90 -7.04 3.14 27.70
N TRP A 91 -7.10 3.02 26.36
CA TRP A 91 -6.42 1.96 25.62
C TRP A 91 -4.91 2.15 25.52
N PHE A 92 -4.42 3.39 25.52
CA PHE A 92 -2.98 3.65 25.41
C PHE A 92 -2.25 3.10 26.64
N HIS A 93 -2.77 3.35 27.83
CA HIS A 93 -2.20 2.85 29.08
C HIS A 93 -2.11 1.31 29.07
N GLU A 94 -3.18 0.62 28.68
CA GLU A 94 -3.19 -0.84 28.61
C GLU A 94 -2.26 -1.38 27.49
N THR A 95 -2.15 -0.67 26.37
CA THR A 95 -1.19 -0.99 25.29
C THR A 95 0.24 -0.93 25.82
N LEU A 96 0.62 0.19 26.45
CA LEU A 96 1.95 0.41 27.05
C LEU A 96 2.27 -0.66 28.10
N GLU A 97 1.32 -0.92 29.01
CA GLU A 97 1.43 -1.94 30.04
C GLU A 97 1.64 -3.34 29.44
N SER A 98 0.81 -3.75 28.47
CA SER A 98 0.95 -5.07 27.83
C SER A 98 2.26 -5.22 27.06
N CYS A 99 2.78 -4.12 26.48
CA CYS A 99 4.08 -4.07 25.84
C CYS A 99 5.22 -4.21 26.87
N ALA A 100 5.17 -3.45 27.96
CA ALA A 100 6.18 -3.48 29.01
C ALA A 100 6.23 -4.83 29.75
N GLN A 101 5.10 -5.51 29.92
CA GLN A 101 5.04 -6.87 30.47
C GLN A 101 5.82 -7.91 29.64
N GLN A 102 6.06 -7.66 28.35
CA GLN A 102 6.89 -8.52 27.51
C GLN A 102 8.41 -8.29 27.69
N GLY A 103 8.80 -7.25 28.45
CA GLY A 103 10.19 -6.93 28.75
C GLY A 103 11.07 -6.67 27.52
N PRO A 104 10.67 -5.84 26.54
CA PRO A 104 11.61 -5.39 25.50
C PRO A 104 12.77 -4.60 26.12
N ALA A 105 13.92 -4.52 25.43
CA ALA A 105 15.05 -3.71 25.88
C ALA A 105 14.70 -2.22 25.96
N LYS A 106 13.93 -1.73 24.98
CA LYS A 106 13.56 -0.32 24.83
C LYS A 106 12.11 -0.18 24.35
N ILE A 107 11.40 0.83 24.86
CA ILE A 107 10.09 1.26 24.37
C ILE A 107 10.18 2.72 23.99
N ILE A 108 9.92 3.03 22.71
CA ILE A 108 9.88 4.39 22.18
C ILE A 108 8.42 4.77 21.93
N VAL A 109 7.96 5.85 22.55
CA VAL A 109 6.63 6.43 22.32
C VAL A 109 6.78 7.77 21.62
N ILE A 110 6.14 7.90 20.45
CA ILE A 110 6.20 9.14 19.67
C ILE A 110 4.81 9.76 19.56
N THR A 111 4.64 10.99 20.02
CA THR A 111 3.35 11.71 19.98
C THR A 111 3.30 12.72 18.83
N ALA A 112 2.08 13.14 18.44
CA ALA A 112 1.89 14.27 17.52
C ALA A 112 1.61 15.56 18.32
N GLY A 113 2.55 16.49 18.31
CA GLY A 113 2.47 17.78 18.98
C GLY A 113 2.85 17.75 20.48
N ASP A 114 3.07 18.96 21.02
CA ASP A 114 3.56 19.19 22.39
C ASP A 114 2.51 18.84 23.46
N GLU A 115 1.23 19.11 23.19
CA GLU A 115 0.16 18.84 24.14
C GLU A 115 0.03 17.33 24.43
N LEU A 116 0.11 16.48 23.39
CA LEU A 116 0.02 15.03 23.54
C LEU A 116 1.27 14.44 24.18
N PHE A 117 2.43 15.06 23.95
CA PHE A 117 3.67 14.71 24.63
C PHE A 117 3.52 14.87 26.14
N ASP A 118 3.11 16.05 26.60
CA ASP A 118 2.94 16.34 28.02
C ASP A 118 1.92 15.41 28.69
N GLN A 119 0.84 15.05 27.98
CA GLN A 119 -0.16 14.09 28.45
C GLN A 119 0.39 12.65 28.57
N THR A 120 1.42 12.30 27.81
CA THR A 120 2.00 10.94 27.80
C THR A 120 2.99 10.72 28.94
N ILE A 121 3.69 11.76 29.38
CA ILE A 121 4.73 11.70 30.42
C ILE A 121 4.30 11.00 31.72
N PRO A 122 3.11 11.25 32.30
CA PRO A 122 2.70 10.58 33.54
C PRO A 122 2.63 9.06 33.42
N PHE A 123 2.09 8.55 32.30
CA PHE A 123 1.98 7.11 32.05
C PHE A 123 3.35 6.45 31.90
N ILE A 124 4.28 7.15 31.25
CA ILE A 124 5.64 6.64 31.06
C ILE A 124 6.39 6.60 32.40
N ARG A 125 6.28 7.63 33.23
CA ARG A 125 6.88 7.63 34.57
C ARG A 125 6.33 6.52 35.48
N GLU A 126 5.06 6.16 35.31
CA GLU A 126 4.48 5.02 36.01
C GLU A 126 5.07 3.70 35.51
N ALA A 127 5.16 3.53 34.18
CA ALA A 127 5.75 2.35 33.56
C ALA A 127 7.24 2.19 33.92
N GLU A 128 8.04 3.26 33.90
CA GLU A 128 9.46 3.26 34.29
C GLU A 128 9.67 2.74 35.73
N LYS A 129 8.82 3.17 36.66
CA LYS A 129 8.88 2.71 38.06
C LYS A 129 8.56 1.22 38.19
N LYS A 130 7.63 0.73 37.38
CA LYS A 130 7.16 -0.65 37.42
C LYS A 130 8.08 -1.61 36.66
N TYR A 131 8.76 -1.12 35.62
CA TYR A 131 9.61 -1.88 34.72
C TYR A 131 11.01 -1.25 34.61
N PRO A 132 11.81 -1.26 35.68
CA PRO A 132 13.09 -0.53 35.73
C PRO A 132 14.19 -1.06 34.79
N ASN A 133 14.00 -2.24 34.21
CA ASN A 133 14.95 -2.86 33.28
C ASN A 133 14.68 -2.51 31.81
N ILE A 134 13.64 -1.71 31.53
CA ILE A 134 13.27 -1.28 30.19
C ILE A 134 13.69 0.19 30.04
N GLU A 135 14.35 0.52 28.94
CA GLU A 135 14.59 1.91 28.58
C GLU A 135 13.33 2.51 27.95
N PHE A 136 12.80 3.58 28.54
CA PHE A 136 11.67 4.32 27.97
C PHE A 136 12.15 5.61 27.32
N VAL A 137 11.77 5.81 26.06
CA VAL A 137 12.02 7.05 25.31
C VAL A 137 10.69 7.62 24.90
N VAL A 138 10.51 8.93 25.11
CA VAL A 138 9.33 9.66 24.66
C VAL A 138 9.80 10.84 23.85
N ASP A 139 9.25 10.99 22.65
CA ASP A 139 9.50 12.15 21.80
C ASP A 139 8.23 12.54 21.05
N ARG A 140 8.30 13.61 20.27
CA ARG A 140 7.18 14.15 19.51
C ARG A 140 7.61 14.73 18.19
N THR A 141 6.69 14.67 17.24
CA THR A 141 6.80 15.39 15.98
C THR A 141 5.66 16.39 15.88
N GLN A 142 5.91 17.51 15.21
CA GLN A 142 4.86 18.42 14.75
C GLN A 142 4.08 17.79 13.56
N VAL A 143 4.59 16.69 13.02
CA VAL A 143 3.98 15.73 12.10
C VAL A 143 2.76 14.94 12.60
N ALA A 144 1.50 15.33 12.41
CA ALA A 144 0.35 14.44 12.72
C ALA A 144 0.19 13.27 11.71
N ASN A 145 1.25 12.47 11.55
CA ASN A 145 1.38 11.39 10.58
C ASN A 145 2.18 10.23 11.20
N LYS A 146 1.60 9.03 11.21
CA LYS A 146 2.24 7.81 11.74
C LYS A 146 3.60 7.52 11.11
N ARG A 147 3.78 7.81 9.81
CA ARG A 147 5.05 7.59 9.12
C ARG A 147 6.15 8.50 9.65
N GLU A 148 5.85 9.77 9.89
CA GLU A 148 6.78 10.74 10.48
C GLU A 148 7.13 10.36 11.92
N GLN A 149 6.13 9.91 12.69
CA GLN A 149 6.34 9.41 14.05
C GLN A 149 7.28 8.20 14.07
N VAL A 150 7.06 7.23 13.18
CA VAL A 150 7.93 6.05 13.06
C VAL A 150 9.32 6.45 12.56
N ALA A 151 9.43 7.34 11.58
CA ALA A 151 10.71 7.80 11.04
C ALA A 151 11.59 8.44 12.13
N LEU A 152 11.00 9.28 12.98
CA LEU A 152 11.68 9.89 14.13
C LEU A 152 12.19 8.80 15.10
N ALA A 153 11.40 7.77 15.36
CA ALA A 153 11.81 6.69 16.26
C ALA A 153 13.02 5.90 15.75
N VAL A 154 13.14 5.69 14.42
CA VAL A 154 14.19 4.83 13.83
C VAL A 154 15.60 5.28 14.18
N GLU A 155 15.82 6.59 14.36
CA GLU A 155 17.13 7.15 14.71
C GLU A 155 17.62 6.74 16.10
N ASP A 156 16.70 6.43 17.02
CA ASP A 156 17.01 6.05 18.41
C ASP A 156 17.00 4.52 18.64
N ILE A 157 16.88 3.72 17.58
CA ILE A 157 16.86 2.25 17.66
C ILE A 157 18.27 1.68 17.45
N ASP A 158 18.72 0.89 18.42
CA ASP A 158 20.01 0.22 18.47
C ASP A 158 19.92 -1.30 18.63
N THR A 159 18.70 -1.83 18.74
CA THR A 159 18.44 -3.27 18.85
C THR A 159 18.32 -3.94 17.49
N ALA A 160 18.38 -5.28 17.45
CA ALA A 160 18.35 -6.02 16.19
C ALA A 160 16.94 -6.11 15.56
N ILE A 161 15.89 -6.10 16.39
CA ILE A 161 14.50 -6.25 15.98
C ILE A 161 13.66 -5.08 16.49
N THR A 162 12.98 -4.42 15.56
CA THR A 162 11.98 -3.40 15.88
C THR A 162 10.59 -4.01 15.86
N VAL A 163 9.77 -3.73 16.88
CA VAL A 163 8.36 -4.11 16.90
C VAL A 163 7.50 -2.84 16.85
N LEU A 164 6.76 -2.67 15.75
CA LEU A 164 5.81 -1.59 15.59
C LEU A 164 4.46 -2.04 16.17
N LEU A 165 3.75 -1.17 16.89
CA LEU A 165 2.37 -1.43 17.33
C LEU A 165 1.54 -0.15 17.44
N ASP A 166 0.25 -0.23 17.16
CA ASP A 166 -0.71 0.88 17.33
C ASP A 166 -1.05 1.11 18.82
N ASP A 167 -1.48 2.34 19.16
CA ASP A 167 -1.90 2.81 20.50
C ASP A 167 -3.14 2.13 21.13
N HIS A 168 -3.65 1.07 20.51
CA HIS A 168 -4.86 0.33 20.92
C HIS A 168 -4.72 -1.16 20.57
N VAL A 169 -3.52 -1.68 20.78
CA VAL A 169 -3.13 -3.06 20.52
C VAL A 169 -2.57 -3.68 21.78
N PHE A 170 -3.05 -4.87 22.10
CA PHE A 170 -2.75 -5.54 23.36
C PHE A 170 -2.14 -6.90 23.09
N TRP A 171 -1.04 -7.19 23.77
CA TRP A 171 -0.30 -8.43 23.60
C TRP A 171 -0.60 -9.46 24.69
N GLY A 172 -0.60 -10.73 24.30
CA GLY A 172 -0.60 -11.84 25.24
C GLY A 172 0.76 -12.04 25.92
N PRO A 173 0.83 -12.87 26.98
CA PRO A 173 2.03 -12.99 27.84
C PRO A 173 3.27 -13.60 27.16
N ARG A 174 3.10 -14.32 26.04
CA ARG A 174 4.21 -14.96 25.29
C ARG A 174 4.38 -14.40 23.87
N PHE A 175 3.88 -13.20 23.64
CA PHE A 175 3.81 -12.60 22.31
C PHE A 175 5.21 -12.39 21.70
N LEU A 176 6.09 -11.64 22.38
CA LEU A 176 7.44 -11.37 21.85
C LEU A 176 8.26 -12.65 21.72
N GLU A 177 8.23 -13.54 22.72
CA GLU A 177 8.91 -14.84 22.65
C GLU A 177 8.51 -15.61 21.38
N THR A 178 7.23 -15.59 21.03
CA THR A 178 6.71 -16.36 19.89
C THR A 178 7.06 -15.70 18.56
N VAL A 179 6.94 -14.37 18.45
CA VAL A 179 7.26 -13.61 17.24
C VAL A 179 8.75 -13.71 16.91
N LEU A 180 9.62 -13.68 17.93
CA LEU A 180 11.07 -13.74 17.75
C LEU A 180 11.57 -15.06 17.13
N ARG A 181 10.83 -16.17 17.31
CA ARG A 181 11.18 -17.49 16.73
C ARG A 181 11.33 -17.45 15.21
N ALA A 182 10.58 -16.58 14.54
CA ALA A 182 10.65 -16.44 13.09
C ALA A 182 11.98 -15.87 12.59
N PHE A 183 12.68 -15.06 13.40
CA PHE A 183 13.95 -14.43 13.03
C PHE A 183 15.18 -15.34 13.18
N GLU A 184 15.00 -16.53 13.76
CA GLU A 184 16.03 -17.59 13.72
C GLU A 184 16.36 -17.99 12.27
N ALA A 185 15.40 -17.83 11.35
CA ALA A 185 15.68 -17.85 9.92
C ALA A 185 16.30 -16.50 9.50
N PRO A 186 17.57 -16.49 9.02
CA PRO A 186 18.29 -15.25 8.74
C PRO A 186 17.70 -14.46 7.57
N ASP A 187 16.95 -15.11 6.67
CA ASP A 187 16.30 -14.49 5.51
C ASP A 187 14.90 -13.92 5.80
N VAL A 188 14.34 -14.16 6.98
CA VAL A 188 13.07 -13.55 7.42
C VAL A 188 13.32 -12.13 7.89
N GLY A 189 12.77 -11.15 7.16
CA GLY A 189 12.92 -9.73 7.46
C GLY A 189 11.73 -9.13 8.19
N LEU A 190 10.52 -9.67 8.01
CA LEU A 190 9.27 -9.12 8.53
C LEU A 190 8.34 -10.23 9.02
N VAL A 191 7.76 -10.02 10.19
CA VAL A 191 6.87 -10.97 10.86
C VAL A 191 5.52 -10.32 11.16
N GLY A 192 4.47 -10.91 10.61
CA GLY A 192 3.08 -10.59 10.93
C GLY A 192 2.47 -11.56 11.94
N THR A 193 1.37 -11.18 12.57
CA THR A 193 0.79 -11.91 13.71
C THR A 193 -0.70 -12.21 13.55
N ASN A 194 -1.24 -13.01 14.48
CA ASN A 194 -2.65 -13.38 14.52
C ASN A 194 -3.48 -12.27 15.17
N LYS A 195 -4.42 -11.69 14.43
CA LYS A 195 -5.16 -10.50 14.88
C LYS A 195 -6.53 -10.86 15.41
N ARG A 196 -6.91 -10.33 16.57
CA ARG A 196 -8.23 -10.56 17.17
C ARG A 196 -8.88 -9.24 17.58
N VAL A 197 -10.15 -9.08 17.28
CA VAL A 197 -10.93 -7.96 17.82
C VAL A 197 -11.51 -8.38 19.16
N ARG A 198 -11.36 -7.54 20.19
CA ARG A 198 -11.99 -7.74 21.48
C ARG A 198 -13.51 -7.70 21.34
N ARG A 199 -14.17 -8.72 21.88
CA ARG A 199 -15.62 -8.69 22.07
C ARG A 199 -15.90 -7.94 23.36
N HIS A 200 -16.74 -6.92 23.30
CA HIS A 200 -17.23 -6.25 24.49
C HIS A 200 -18.54 -6.89 24.93
N ASP A 201 -18.63 -7.20 26.22
CA ASP A 201 -19.85 -7.64 26.87
C ASP A 201 -20.80 -6.47 27.11
N GLY A 202 -22.09 -6.76 27.32
CA GLY A 202 -23.11 -5.74 27.63
C GLY A 202 -23.48 -4.79 26.48
N LEU A 203 -22.94 -4.99 25.28
CA LEU A 203 -23.30 -4.18 24.11
C LEU A 203 -24.76 -4.39 23.69
N GLY A 204 -25.46 -3.29 23.38
CA GLY A 204 -26.73 -3.34 22.66
C GLY A 204 -26.59 -4.02 21.29
N LEU A 205 -27.68 -4.57 20.76
CA LEU A 205 -27.70 -5.37 19.52
C LEU A 205 -26.94 -4.71 18.36
N TRP A 206 -27.15 -3.41 18.16
CA TRP A 206 -26.52 -2.67 17.05
C TRP A 206 -24.99 -2.58 17.20
N ALA A 207 -24.49 -2.24 18.38
CA ALA A 207 -23.06 -2.19 18.65
C ALA A 207 -22.41 -3.58 18.55
N ARG A 208 -23.14 -4.61 19.00
CA ARG A 208 -22.72 -6.01 18.88
C ARG A 208 -22.57 -6.44 17.42
N ILE A 209 -23.47 -6.02 16.53
CA ILE A 209 -23.37 -6.28 15.07
C ILE A 209 -22.11 -5.65 14.50
N TRP A 210 -21.83 -4.36 14.76
CA TRP A 210 -20.64 -3.69 14.23
C TRP A 210 -19.33 -4.27 14.78
N ASN A 211 -19.29 -4.61 16.06
CA ASN A 211 -18.14 -5.30 16.66
C ASN A 211 -17.93 -6.70 16.06
N MET A 212 -19.01 -7.46 15.79
CA MET A 212 -18.95 -8.73 15.05
C MET A 212 -18.43 -8.54 13.61
N LEU A 213 -18.88 -7.50 12.90
CA LEU A 213 -18.38 -7.17 11.56
C LEU A 213 -16.89 -6.84 11.57
N GLY A 214 -16.42 -6.07 12.56
CA GLY A 214 -14.99 -5.81 12.76
C GLY A 214 -14.17 -7.08 13.04
N ALA A 215 -14.68 -7.93 13.92
CA ALA A 215 -14.02 -9.19 14.27
C ALA A 215 -13.94 -10.17 13.09
N THR A 216 -15.03 -10.32 12.35
CA THR A 216 -15.07 -11.17 11.15
C THR A 216 -14.21 -10.62 10.01
N TYR A 217 -14.05 -9.29 9.92
CA TYR A 217 -13.13 -8.67 8.96
C TYR A 217 -11.68 -9.11 9.21
N LEU A 218 -11.19 -9.02 10.46
CA LEU A 218 -9.83 -9.47 10.79
C LEU A 218 -9.69 -11.00 10.70
N CYS A 219 -10.71 -11.76 11.10
CA CYS A 219 -10.70 -13.22 10.98
C CYS A 219 -10.48 -13.67 9.53
N ARG A 220 -11.17 -13.05 8.57
CA ARG A 220 -11.00 -13.33 7.14
C ARG A 220 -9.60 -12.98 6.66
N HIS A 221 -9.11 -11.82 7.07
CA HIS A 221 -7.78 -11.38 6.68
C HIS A 221 -6.70 -12.33 7.21
N ASN A 222 -6.81 -12.79 8.46
CA ASN A 222 -5.90 -13.77 9.03
C ASN A 222 -5.90 -15.09 8.25
N PHE A 223 -7.09 -15.59 7.87
CA PHE A 223 -7.20 -16.79 7.04
C PHE A 223 -6.45 -16.61 5.71
N GLU A 224 -6.63 -15.46 5.05
CA GLU A 224 -6.00 -15.17 3.75
C GLU A 224 -4.47 -15.10 3.87
N ILE A 225 -3.93 -14.27 4.76
CA ILE A 225 -2.47 -14.09 4.87
C ILE A 225 -1.77 -15.35 5.36
N ARG A 226 -2.39 -16.13 6.27
CA ARG A 226 -1.83 -17.41 6.72
C ARG A 226 -1.75 -18.40 5.56
N ALA A 227 -2.83 -18.52 4.80
CA ALA A 227 -2.91 -19.48 3.70
C ALA A 227 -1.91 -19.14 2.60
N THR A 228 -1.88 -17.91 2.09
CA THR A 228 -0.94 -17.55 1.02
C THR A 228 0.51 -17.61 1.48
N ASN A 229 0.81 -17.15 2.71
CA ASN A 229 2.16 -17.25 3.26
C ASN A 229 2.63 -18.71 3.40
N THR A 230 1.71 -19.65 3.63
CA THR A 230 2.03 -21.09 3.67
C THR A 230 2.34 -21.67 2.28
N VAL A 231 1.71 -21.15 1.23
CA VAL A 231 1.89 -21.69 -0.14
C VAL A 231 3.19 -21.21 -0.77
N ASP A 232 3.44 -19.90 -0.75
CA ASP A 232 4.58 -19.29 -1.45
C ASP A 232 5.28 -18.18 -0.66
N GLY A 233 4.99 -18.07 0.64
CA GLY A 233 5.49 -16.96 1.47
C GLY A 233 4.78 -15.63 1.22
N GLY A 234 3.82 -15.57 0.30
CA GLY A 234 3.21 -14.33 -0.14
C GLY A 234 2.16 -13.75 0.78
N VAL A 235 2.20 -12.43 0.94
CA VAL A 235 1.16 -11.63 1.60
C VAL A 235 1.05 -10.28 0.89
N PHE A 236 -0.16 -9.76 0.78
CA PHE A 236 -0.37 -8.42 0.22
C PHE A 236 -0.05 -7.30 1.22
N VAL A 237 -0.16 -7.58 2.52
CA VAL A 237 0.18 -6.67 3.61
C VAL A 237 0.40 -7.44 4.91
N VAL A 238 1.45 -7.08 5.66
CA VAL A 238 1.55 -7.36 7.10
C VAL A 238 0.99 -6.15 7.84
N SER A 239 0.02 -6.35 8.73
CA SER A 239 -0.75 -5.22 9.29
C SER A 239 0.08 -4.34 10.21
N GLY A 240 -0.09 -3.02 10.06
CA GLY A 240 0.58 -2.00 10.90
C GLY A 240 0.07 -1.90 12.33
N ARG A 241 -0.97 -2.67 12.70
CA ARG A 241 -1.43 -2.76 14.09
C ARG A 241 -0.37 -3.39 14.98
N THR A 242 0.29 -4.43 14.49
CA THR A 242 1.57 -4.85 15.05
C THR A 242 2.33 -5.72 14.06
N CYS A 243 3.63 -5.45 13.95
CA CYS A 243 4.56 -6.26 13.19
C CYS A 243 5.94 -6.18 13.83
N ALA A 244 6.75 -7.23 13.64
CA ALA A 244 8.16 -7.20 13.99
C ALA A 244 8.98 -7.19 12.70
N ILE A 245 10.03 -6.38 12.64
CA ILE A 245 10.87 -6.18 11.48
C ILE A 245 12.33 -6.12 11.91
N ARG A 246 13.25 -6.65 11.08
CA ARG A 246 14.68 -6.44 11.32
C ARG A 246 14.98 -4.95 11.26
N THR A 247 15.67 -4.43 12.26
CA THR A 247 15.96 -2.99 12.37
C THR A 247 16.80 -2.49 11.18
N GLU A 248 17.68 -3.34 10.65
CA GLU A 248 18.48 -3.02 9.46
C GLU A 248 17.64 -2.70 8.21
N ILE A 249 16.39 -3.17 8.14
CA ILE A 249 15.48 -2.84 7.04
C ILE A 249 14.95 -1.41 7.20
N LEU A 250 14.61 -1.01 8.42
CA LEU A 250 14.18 0.36 8.72
C LEU A 250 15.31 1.37 8.58
N GLN A 251 16.54 0.95 8.92
CA GLN A 251 17.77 1.73 8.81
C GLN A 251 18.41 1.66 7.42
N HIS A 252 17.82 0.93 6.48
CA HIS A 252 18.32 0.89 5.11
C HIS A 252 18.28 2.31 4.50
N PRO A 253 19.33 2.78 3.80
CA PRO A 253 19.42 4.16 3.31
C PRO A 253 18.22 4.62 2.48
N ASP A 254 17.65 3.71 1.70
CA ASP A 254 16.48 3.99 0.84
C ASP A 254 15.12 3.86 1.56
N PHE A 255 15.08 3.33 2.79
CA PHE A 255 13.81 3.05 3.48
C PHE A 255 13.13 4.35 3.89
N LEU A 256 13.74 5.14 4.78
CA LEU A 256 13.11 6.35 5.32
C LEU A 256 12.75 7.38 4.23
N PRO A 257 13.64 7.73 3.28
CA PRO A 257 13.31 8.69 2.21
C PRO A 257 12.12 8.24 1.36
N GLY A 258 12.02 6.94 1.06
CA GLY A 258 10.89 6.41 0.30
C GLY A 258 9.63 6.22 1.14
N TYR A 259 9.78 5.95 2.44
CA TYR A 259 8.68 5.74 3.38
C TYR A 259 7.94 7.05 3.69
N THR A 260 8.65 8.13 3.97
CA THR A 260 8.03 9.44 4.30
C THR A 260 7.55 10.18 3.05
N ASN A 261 8.18 9.95 1.88
CA ASN A 261 7.84 10.62 0.63
C ASN A 261 7.23 9.67 -0.42
N GLU A 262 6.54 8.62 0.00
CA GLU A 262 5.97 7.64 -0.93
C GLU A 262 4.94 8.29 -1.86
N ARG A 263 5.16 8.13 -3.17
CA ARG A 263 4.21 8.54 -4.22
C ARG A 263 3.73 7.33 -5.00
N PHE A 264 2.48 7.38 -5.47
CA PHE A 264 1.85 6.32 -6.26
C PHE A 264 1.26 6.87 -7.56
N PHE A 265 0.78 5.96 -8.41
CA PHE A 265 0.22 6.27 -9.72
C PHE A 265 1.21 7.09 -10.59
N PHE A 266 2.36 6.48 -10.87
CA PHE A 266 3.46 7.09 -11.64
C PHE A 266 3.99 8.41 -11.06
N GLY A 267 3.91 8.57 -9.73
CA GLY A 267 4.40 9.76 -9.03
C GLY A 267 3.38 10.90 -8.92
N LEU A 268 2.21 10.77 -9.53
CA LEU A 268 1.20 11.82 -9.61
C LEU A 268 0.60 12.19 -8.23
N PHE A 269 0.42 11.20 -7.36
CA PHE A 269 -0.19 11.38 -6.05
C PHE A 269 0.77 11.05 -4.91
N GLY A 270 0.69 11.82 -3.83
CA GLY A 270 1.50 11.67 -2.62
C GLY A 270 2.06 13.02 -2.13
N PRO A 271 2.80 13.04 -1.02
CA PRO A 271 3.20 11.89 -0.20
C PRO A 271 2.01 11.19 0.49
N LEU A 272 2.13 9.87 0.73
CA LEU A 272 1.11 9.08 1.39
C LEU A 272 1.17 9.21 2.92
N ASN A 273 0.06 9.68 3.52
CA ASN A 273 -0.18 9.57 4.96
C ASN A 273 -0.59 8.15 5.40
N PRO A 274 -1.54 7.46 4.74
CA PRO A 274 -1.92 6.10 5.11
C PRO A 274 -0.91 5.08 4.55
N ASP A 275 -1.18 3.79 4.76
CA ASP A 275 -0.51 2.68 4.05
C ASP A 275 0.95 2.43 4.50
N ASP A 276 1.30 2.85 5.72
CA ASP A 276 2.62 2.61 6.35
C ASP A 276 3.03 1.14 6.28
N ASP A 277 2.10 0.27 6.61
CA ASP A 277 2.29 -1.17 6.70
C ASP A 277 2.47 -1.84 5.33
N ASN A 278 1.79 -1.30 4.32
CA ASN A 278 1.92 -1.70 2.93
C ASN A 278 3.28 -1.30 2.36
N TYR A 279 3.77 -0.09 2.69
CA TYR A 279 5.12 0.31 2.29
C TYR A 279 6.17 -0.65 2.88
N CYS A 280 6.10 -0.91 4.20
CA CYS A 280 7.01 -1.84 4.86
C CYS A 280 6.99 -3.21 4.18
N THR A 281 5.80 -3.75 3.91
CA THR A 281 5.61 -5.04 3.25
C THR A 281 6.26 -5.07 1.86
N ARG A 282 5.97 -4.07 1.01
CA ARG A 282 6.52 -4.03 -0.35
C ARG A 282 8.03 -3.79 -0.36
N PHE A 283 8.55 -2.96 0.55
CA PHE A 283 9.98 -2.74 0.69
C PHE A 283 10.72 -4.05 1.03
N VAL A 284 10.19 -4.82 1.97
CA VAL A 284 10.73 -6.14 2.36
C VAL A 284 10.75 -7.09 1.17
N VAL A 285 9.63 -7.22 0.46
CA VAL A 285 9.54 -8.11 -0.72
C VAL A 285 10.49 -7.66 -1.84
N ARG A 286 10.57 -6.36 -2.14
CA ARG A 286 11.43 -5.79 -3.20
C ARG A 286 12.91 -6.00 -2.92
N ASN A 287 13.30 -6.00 -1.64
CA ASN A 287 14.68 -6.23 -1.21
C ASN A 287 15.00 -7.71 -0.93
N GLY A 288 14.13 -8.64 -1.34
CA GLY A 288 14.40 -10.08 -1.30
C GLY A 288 14.21 -10.76 0.07
N TRP A 289 13.80 -10.01 1.08
CA TRP A 289 13.51 -10.54 2.41
C TRP A 289 12.26 -11.41 2.41
N LYS A 290 12.27 -12.47 3.22
CA LYS A 290 11.09 -13.31 3.46
C LYS A 290 10.18 -12.69 4.51
N ILE A 291 8.89 -12.97 4.35
CA ILE A 291 7.86 -12.61 5.30
C ILE A 291 7.36 -13.87 5.97
N ARG A 292 7.15 -13.80 7.29
CA ARG A 292 6.56 -14.89 8.07
C ARG A 292 5.28 -14.41 8.76
N ILE A 293 4.22 -15.20 8.69
CA ILE A 293 3.02 -14.97 9.51
C ILE A 293 3.04 -15.94 10.70
N GLU A 294 3.31 -15.42 11.90
CA GLU A 294 3.18 -16.18 13.14
C GLU A 294 1.72 -16.26 13.57
N TYR A 295 1.13 -17.40 13.29
CA TYR A 295 -0.24 -17.76 13.64
C TYR A 295 -0.28 -18.86 14.72
N SER A 296 -0.46 -18.46 15.97
CA SER A 296 -0.72 -19.31 17.13
C SER A 296 -1.59 -18.54 18.13
N GLU A 297 -2.03 -19.16 19.23
CA GLU A 297 -2.66 -18.42 20.32
C GLU A 297 -1.67 -17.50 21.05
N ASP A 298 -0.39 -17.89 21.14
CA ASP A 298 0.65 -17.09 21.81
C ASP A 298 1.06 -15.84 21.01
N SER A 299 0.88 -15.87 19.68
CA SER A 299 1.10 -14.73 18.79
C SER A 299 -0.18 -13.94 18.50
N VAL A 300 -1.23 -14.12 19.31
CA VAL A 300 -2.44 -13.29 19.22
C VAL A 300 -2.13 -11.90 19.75
N MET A 301 -2.42 -10.91 18.92
CA MET A 301 -2.62 -9.54 19.34
C MET A 301 -4.12 -9.22 19.31
N GLU A 302 -4.56 -8.48 20.31
CA GLU A 302 -5.92 -7.99 20.40
C GLU A 302 -6.00 -6.51 20.04
N THR A 303 -7.15 -6.09 19.54
CA THR A 303 -7.42 -4.68 19.21
C THR A 303 -8.92 -4.38 19.32
N VAL A 304 -9.29 -3.11 19.24
CA VAL A 304 -10.68 -2.65 19.34
C VAL A 304 -11.19 -2.21 17.97
N LEU A 305 -12.33 -2.74 17.56
CA LEU A 305 -13.02 -2.35 16.33
C LEU A 305 -14.54 -2.45 16.45
N GLY A 306 -15.24 -1.57 15.72
CA GLY A 306 -16.70 -1.62 15.60
C GLY A 306 -17.46 -1.22 16.86
N VAL A 307 -16.82 -0.51 17.79
CA VAL A 307 -17.43 -0.01 19.04
C VAL A 307 -17.21 1.48 19.27
N GLU A 308 -16.33 2.12 18.50
CA GLU A 308 -16.01 3.53 18.66
C GLU A 308 -17.12 4.44 18.14
N SER A 309 -17.52 5.44 18.93
CA SER A 309 -18.48 6.44 18.47
C SER A 309 -17.85 7.45 17.49
N PRO A 310 -18.57 7.86 16.43
CA PRO A 310 -19.82 7.27 15.92
C PRO A 310 -19.58 5.93 15.19
N LEU A 311 -20.27 4.85 15.65
CA LEU A 311 -19.96 3.44 15.30
C LEU A 311 -19.88 3.17 13.80
N TYR A 312 -20.99 3.40 13.09
CA TYR A 312 -21.09 3.05 11.68
C TYR A 312 -20.17 3.92 10.83
N THR A 313 -20.10 5.22 11.10
CA THR A 313 -19.26 6.16 10.35
C THR A 313 -17.79 5.81 10.46
N LYS A 314 -17.29 5.51 11.67
CA LYS A 314 -15.89 5.14 11.88
C LYS A 314 -15.55 3.81 11.21
N PHE A 315 -16.37 2.78 11.42
CA PHE A 315 -16.08 1.46 10.85
C PHE A 315 -16.18 1.43 9.32
N LEU A 316 -17.19 2.11 8.74
CA LEU A 316 -17.31 2.24 7.28
C LEU A 316 -16.15 3.07 6.70
N GLY A 317 -15.75 4.15 7.36
CA GLY A 317 -14.57 4.93 6.97
C GLY A 317 -13.28 4.11 7.02
N GLN A 318 -13.14 3.23 8.03
CA GLN A 318 -12.04 2.26 8.11
C GLN A 318 -12.06 1.27 6.94
N CYS A 319 -13.21 0.67 6.64
CA CYS A 319 -13.36 -0.25 5.51
C CYS A 319 -13.00 0.44 4.18
N GLN A 320 -13.55 1.63 3.95
CA GLN A 320 -13.28 2.40 2.74
C GLN A 320 -11.79 2.71 2.58
N ARG A 321 -11.13 3.13 3.66
CA ARG A 321 -9.68 3.40 3.66
C ARG A 321 -8.88 2.17 3.27
N TRP A 322 -9.10 1.04 3.95
CA TRP A 322 -8.36 -0.21 3.65
C TRP A 322 -8.59 -0.70 2.22
N VAL A 323 -9.77 -0.46 1.65
CA VAL A 323 -10.03 -0.83 0.26
C VAL A 323 -9.35 0.12 -0.73
N ARG A 324 -9.30 1.43 -0.46
CA ARG A 324 -8.49 2.37 -1.26
C ARG A 324 -7.01 1.99 -1.21
N THR A 325 -6.50 1.65 -0.04
CA THR A 325 -5.14 1.10 0.16
C THR A 325 -4.92 -0.13 -0.71
N THR A 326 -5.89 -1.06 -0.72
CA THR A 326 -5.81 -2.28 -1.53
C THR A 326 -5.68 -1.93 -3.01
N TRP A 327 -6.50 -1.01 -3.54
CA TRP A 327 -6.37 -0.56 -4.93
C TRP A 327 -5.00 0.05 -5.22
N ARG A 328 -4.50 0.96 -4.37
CA ARG A 328 -3.20 1.62 -4.54
C ARG A 328 -2.03 0.64 -4.46
N SER A 329 -1.88 -0.02 -3.31
CA SER A 329 -0.72 -0.83 -2.96
C SER A 329 -0.62 -2.11 -3.78
N ASN A 330 -1.75 -2.80 -4.02
CA ASN A 330 -1.72 -4.03 -4.81
C ASN A 330 -1.36 -3.73 -6.27
N ILE A 331 -1.87 -2.65 -6.85
CA ILE A 331 -1.51 -2.24 -8.21
C ILE A 331 -0.02 -1.85 -8.27
N CYS A 332 0.49 -1.11 -7.27
CA CYS A 332 1.93 -0.81 -7.20
C CYS A 332 2.77 -2.10 -7.16
N SER A 333 2.37 -3.08 -6.35
CA SER A 333 3.05 -4.37 -6.26
C SER A 333 3.06 -5.12 -7.61
N LEU A 334 1.93 -5.12 -8.32
CA LEU A 334 1.76 -5.83 -9.59
C LEU A 334 2.46 -5.14 -10.78
N VAL A 335 2.43 -3.80 -10.83
CA VAL A 335 2.76 -3.02 -12.04
C VAL A 335 4.07 -2.26 -11.89
N THR A 336 4.33 -1.65 -10.73
CA THR A 336 5.53 -0.84 -10.49
C THR A 336 6.67 -1.70 -9.94
N ASP A 337 6.42 -2.39 -8.82
CA ASP A 337 7.45 -3.17 -8.12
C ASP A 337 7.72 -4.50 -8.83
N ARG A 338 6.68 -5.16 -9.33
CA ARG A 338 6.66 -6.42 -10.10
C ARG A 338 7.31 -7.64 -9.43
N THR A 339 7.97 -7.46 -8.28
CA THR A 339 8.77 -8.49 -7.61
C THR A 339 7.89 -9.69 -7.20
N VAL A 340 6.62 -9.43 -6.87
CA VAL A 340 5.63 -10.46 -6.49
C VAL A 340 5.37 -11.49 -7.59
N TRP A 341 5.57 -11.16 -8.88
CA TRP A 341 5.42 -12.12 -9.97
C TRP A 341 6.50 -13.20 -9.97
N ALA A 342 7.70 -12.85 -9.49
CA ALA A 342 8.79 -13.82 -9.32
C ALA A 342 8.64 -14.58 -8.00
N SER A 343 8.39 -13.86 -6.91
CA SER A 343 8.53 -14.40 -5.56
C SER A 343 7.26 -15.03 -4.99
N GLN A 344 6.06 -14.65 -5.48
CA GLN A 344 4.78 -14.97 -4.85
C GLN A 344 3.64 -15.22 -5.89
N PRO A 345 3.83 -16.12 -6.88
CA PRO A 345 2.89 -16.28 -8.00
C PRO A 345 1.50 -16.76 -7.58
N TYR A 346 1.40 -17.58 -6.53
CA TYR A 346 0.10 -18.01 -6.02
C TYR A 346 -0.61 -16.86 -5.31
N CYS A 347 0.11 -16.08 -4.49
CA CYS A 347 -0.46 -14.89 -3.86
C CYS A 347 -0.93 -13.86 -4.91
N VAL A 348 -0.22 -13.72 -6.04
CA VAL A 348 -0.66 -12.90 -7.18
C VAL A 348 -2.05 -13.32 -7.66
N TYR A 349 -2.28 -14.60 -7.92
CA TYR A 349 -3.59 -15.12 -8.29
C TYR A 349 -4.64 -14.97 -7.16
N ALA A 350 -4.33 -15.50 -5.98
CA ALA A 350 -5.27 -15.74 -4.90
C ALA A 350 -5.68 -14.47 -4.13
N VAL A 351 -4.87 -13.41 -4.20
CA VAL A 351 -5.09 -12.15 -3.49
C VAL A 351 -5.01 -10.95 -4.43
N TYR A 352 -3.89 -10.72 -5.12
CA TYR A 352 -3.71 -9.47 -5.86
C TYR A 352 -4.72 -9.33 -7.00
N LEU A 353 -4.76 -10.29 -7.95
CA LEU A 353 -5.69 -10.25 -9.08
C LEU A 353 -7.14 -10.41 -8.63
N THR A 354 -7.41 -11.33 -7.71
CA THR A 354 -8.77 -11.50 -7.20
C THR A 354 -9.26 -10.32 -6.37
N SER A 355 -8.39 -9.51 -5.76
CA SER A 355 -8.82 -8.28 -5.09
C SER A 355 -9.52 -7.30 -6.05
N LEU A 356 -9.07 -7.28 -7.32
CA LEU A 356 -9.61 -6.45 -8.40
C LEU A 356 -10.97 -6.95 -8.89
N THR A 357 -11.27 -8.26 -8.75
CA THR A 357 -12.49 -8.87 -9.30
C THR A 357 -13.49 -9.34 -8.24
N ASN A 358 -13.10 -9.41 -6.96
CA ASN A 358 -13.91 -9.99 -5.88
C ASN A 358 -14.99 -9.04 -5.35
N PHE A 359 -15.95 -8.73 -6.22
CA PHE A 359 -17.19 -8.04 -5.90
C PHE A 359 -18.28 -9.08 -5.69
N ALA A 360 -18.52 -9.47 -4.42
CA ALA A 360 -19.44 -10.56 -4.10
C ALA A 360 -20.83 -10.39 -4.75
N ALA A 361 -21.37 -9.16 -4.76
CA ALA A 361 -22.66 -8.88 -5.38
C ALA A 361 -22.68 -9.11 -6.90
N VAL A 362 -21.58 -8.82 -7.59
CA VAL A 362 -21.47 -9.02 -9.04
C VAL A 362 -21.15 -10.48 -9.35
N THR A 363 -20.14 -11.05 -8.71
CA THR A 363 -19.68 -12.42 -8.97
C THR A 363 -20.74 -13.47 -8.62
N ASP A 364 -21.42 -13.34 -7.48
CA ASP A 364 -22.46 -14.32 -7.08
C ASP A 364 -23.68 -14.23 -8.00
N SER A 365 -24.12 -13.02 -8.34
CA SER A 365 -25.24 -12.82 -9.27
C SER A 365 -24.91 -13.33 -10.67
N LEU A 366 -23.68 -13.11 -11.15
CA LEU A 366 -23.24 -13.60 -12.45
C LEU A 366 -23.13 -15.13 -12.49
N LEU A 367 -22.65 -15.76 -11.42
CA LEU A 367 -22.65 -17.23 -11.30
C LEU A 367 -24.07 -17.80 -11.35
N LEU A 368 -25.01 -17.19 -10.62
CA LEU A 368 -26.42 -17.61 -10.64
C LEU A 368 -27.03 -17.43 -12.03
N TYR A 369 -26.78 -16.29 -12.68
CA TYR A 369 -27.27 -15.99 -14.02
C TYR A 369 -26.73 -16.98 -15.06
N LEU A 370 -25.41 -17.19 -15.09
CA LEU A 370 -24.77 -18.10 -16.04
C LEU A 370 -25.27 -19.54 -15.85
N PHE A 371 -25.38 -19.99 -14.60
CA PHE A 371 -25.90 -21.34 -14.33
C PHE A 371 -27.37 -21.47 -14.72
N ALA A 372 -28.23 -20.51 -14.35
CA ALA A 372 -29.66 -20.54 -14.69
C ALA A 372 -29.95 -20.49 -16.20
N ARG A 373 -29.03 -19.96 -17.02
CA ARG A 373 -29.12 -19.92 -18.48
C ARG A 373 -28.55 -21.16 -19.18
N SER A 374 -27.81 -21.99 -18.46
CA SER A 374 -27.25 -23.23 -18.99
C SER A 374 -28.30 -24.35 -18.97
N PRO A 375 -28.41 -25.16 -20.05
CA PRO A 375 -29.13 -26.43 -20.03
C PRO A 375 -28.74 -27.39 -18.89
N ALA A 376 -27.57 -27.24 -18.27
CA ALA A 376 -27.16 -28.03 -17.12
C ALA A 376 -27.93 -27.69 -15.83
N CYS A 377 -28.61 -26.55 -15.76
CA CYS A 377 -29.51 -26.22 -14.64
C CYS A 377 -30.86 -26.94 -14.81
N VAL A 378 -30.85 -28.24 -14.56
CA VAL A 378 -32.00 -29.14 -14.79
C VAL A 378 -33.20 -28.91 -13.87
N SER A 379 -33.03 -28.22 -12.74
CA SER A 379 -34.11 -27.97 -11.79
C SER A 379 -33.84 -26.77 -10.87
N PRO A 380 -34.89 -26.19 -10.24
CA PRO A 380 -34.73 -25.19 -9.18
C PRO A 380 -33.87 -25.68 -8.01
N ALA A 381 -33.85 -26.99 -7.74
CA ALA A 381 -33.02 -27.58 -6.68
C ALA A 381 -31.52 -27.45 -6.97
N ALA A 382 -31.11 -27.55 -8.24
CA ALA A 382 -29.71 -27.34 -8.63
C ALA A 382 -29.28 -25.88 -8.37
N LEU A 383 -30.14 -24.92 -8.68
CA LEU A 383 -29.89 -23.50 -8.39
C LEU A 383 -29.86 -23.24 -6.88
N ALA A 384 -30.77 -23.85 -6.12
CA ALA A 384 -30.77 -23.79 -4.65
C ALA A 384 -29.48 -24.39 -4.05
N ALA A 385 -28.95 -25.48 -4.62
CA ALA A 385 -27.68 -26.06 -4.21
C ALA A 385 -26.51 -25.09 -4.45
N LEU A 386 -26.50 -24.36 -5.57
CA LEU A 386 -25.49 -23.31 -5.83
C LEU A 386 -25.58 -22.17 -4.81
N VAL A 387 -26.79 -21.72 -4.47
CA VAL A 387 -27.01 -20.74 -3.38
C VAL A 387 -26.51 -21.29 -2.04
N GLY A 388 -26.82 -22.55 -1.73
CA GLY A 388 -26.33 -23.25 -0.54
C GLY A 388 -24.80 -23.30 -0.49
N TRP A 389 -24.14 -23.60 -1.61
CA TRP A 389 -22.68 -23.55 -1.75
C TRP A 389 -22.12 -22.14 -1.50
N MET A 390 -22.73 -21.11 -2.06
CA MET A 390 -22.32 -19.71 -1.83
C MET A 390 -22.43 -19.33 -0.35
N LEU A 391 -23.49 -19.74 0.34
CA LEU A 391 -23.68 -19.48 1.77
C LEU A 391 -22.67 -20.27 2.61
N LEU A 392 -22.47 -21.56 2.30
CA LEU A 392 -21.50 -22.42 2.97
C LEU A 392 -20.08 -21.84 2.86
N THR A 393 -19.64 -21.45 1.67
CA THR A 393 -18.29 -20.92 1.47
C THR A 393 -18.05 -19.58 2.19
N LYS A 394 -19.11 -18.80 2.47
CA LYS A 394 -19.01 -17.57 3.28
C LYS A 394 -18.77 -17.84 4.77
N THR A 395 -19.03 -19.05 5.27
CA THR A 395 -18.75 -19.42 6.68
C THR A 395 -17.28 -19.78 6.90
N VAL A 396 -16.61 -20.38 5.92
CA VAL A 396 -15.27 -20.97 6.06
C VAL A 396 -14.25 -20.00 6.69
N LYS A 397 -14.12 -18.79 6.14
CA LYS A 397 -13.13 -17.80 6.58
C LYS A 397 -13.45 -17.15 7.94
N VAL A 398 -14.69 -17.27 8.41
CA VAL A 398 -15.17 -16.69 9.67
C VAL A 398 -15.52 -17.75 10.71
N PHE A 399 -15.28 -19.03 10.39
CA PHE A 399 -15.64 -20.15 11.23
C PHE A 399 -15.03 -20.04 12.63
N ASP A 400 -13.75 -19.71 12.73
CA ASP A 400 -13.07 -19.57 14.02
C ASP A 400 -13.72 -18.53 14.94
N TYR A 401 -14.25 -17.45 14.37
CA TYR A 401 -14.99 -16.45 15.14
C TYR A 401 -16.28 -17.01 15.74
N PHE A 402 -17.14 -17.63 14.93
CA PHE A 402 -18.42 -18.18 15.41
C PHE A 402 -18.24 -19.40 16.31
N ARG A 403 -17.15 -20.16 16.13
CA ARG A 403 -16.75 -21.23 17.05
C ARG A 403 -16.44 -20.70 18.45
N ARG A 404 -15.74 -19.56 18.54
CA ARG A 404 -15.41 -18.90 19.83
C ARG A 404 -16.60 -18.13 20.42
N HIS A 405 -17.51 -17.65 19.58
CA HIS A 405 -18.66 -16.84 19.99
C HIS A 405 -19.97 -17.40 19.43
N PRO A 406 -20.42 -18.59 19.85
CA PRO A 406 -21.62 -19.24 19.30
C PRO A 406 -22.89 -18.42 19.51
N ARG A 407 -22.93 -17.56 20.55
CA ARG A 407 -24.05 -16.62 20.79
C ARG A 407 -24.23 -15.61 19.65
N ASP A 408 -23.22 -15.37 18.83
CA ASP A 408 -23.26 -14.43 17.70
C ASP A 408 -23.78 -15.10 16.40
N ILE A 409 -24.01 -16.43 16.37
CA ILE A 409 -24.53 -17.13 15.19
C ILE A 409 -25.82 -16.49 14.62
N PRO A 410 -26.81 -16.05 15.43
CA PRO A 410 -27.99 -15.36 14.91
C PRO A 410 -27.68 -14.04 14.17
N LEU A 411 -26.49 -13.46 14.36
CA LEU A 411 -26.03 -12.26 13.66
C LEU A 411 -25.41 -12.55 12.28
N PHE A 412 -25.22 -13.83 11.92
CA PHE A 412 -24.66 -14.25 10.64
C PHE A 412 -25.35 -13.64 9.40
N PRO A 413 -26.69 -13.48 9.36
CA PRO A 413 -27.35 -12.79 8.25
C PRO A 413 -26.82 -11.37 8.01
N PHE A 414 -26.51 -10.61 9.08
CA PHE A 414 -25.94 -9.26 8.96
C PHE A 414 -24.52 -9.30 8.37
N TYR A 415 -23.72 -10.32 8.69
CA TYR A 415 -22.42 -10.54 8.05
C TYR A 415 -22.57 -10.82 6.54
N VAL A 416 -23.53 -11.66 6.13
CA VAL A 416 -23.78 -11.95 4.72
C VAL A 416 -24.23 -10.70 3.97
N LEU A 417 -25.20 -9.95 4.52
CA LEU A 417 -25.65 -8.67 3.97
C LEU A 417 -24.50 -7.67 3.84
N PHE A 418 -23.67 -7.54 4.88
CA PHE A 418 -22.51 -6.67 4.84
C PHE A 418 -21.48 -7.12 3.80
N ALA A 419 -21.25 -8.43 3.62
CA ALA A 419 -20.33 -8.94 2.61
C ALA A 419 -20.76 -8.55 1.18
N TYR A 420 -22.07 -8.50 0.89
CA TYR A 420 -22.59 -7.99 -0.36
C TYR A 420 -22.50 -6.46 -0.43
N PHE A 421 -22.91 -5.76 0.62
CA PHE A 421 -22.81 -4.29 0.72
C PHE A 421 -21.38 -3.78 0.51
N HIS A 422 -20.38 -4.53 1.01
CA HIS A 422 -18.97 -4.20 0.86
C HIS A 422 -18.52 -4.21 -0.63
N SER A 423 -19.27 -4.81 -1.55
CA SER A 423 -19.01 -4.67 -3.00
C SER A 423 -19.19 -3.23 -3.47
N PHE A 424 -20.17 -2.51 -2.92
CA PHE A 424 -20.37 -1.09 -3.22
C PHE A 424 -19.26 -0.22 -2.62
N ILE A 425 -18.82 -0.52 -1.40
CA ILE A 425 -17.64 0.14 -0.79
C ILE A 425 -16.42 -0.03 -1.70
N LYS A 426 -16.20 -1.23 -2.25
CA LYS A 426 -15.10 -1.51 -3.19
C LYS A 426 -15.19 -0.70 -4.47
N LEU A 427 -16.38 -0.57 -5.02
CA LEU A 427 -16.60 0.17 -6.25
C LEU A 427 -16.37 1.67 -6.02
N TRP A 428 -16.91 2.20 -4.92
CA TRP A 428 -16.68 3.58 -4.53
C TRP A 428 -15.21 3.89 -4.23
N ALA A 429 -14.50 2.96 -3.56
CA ALA A 429 -13.08 3.08 -3.30
C ALA A 429 -12.23 3.07 -4.59
N LEU A 430 -12.66 2.33 -5.63
CA LEU A 430 -12.01 2.35 -6.95
C LEU A 430 -12.11 3.75 -7.58
N PHE A 431 -13.24 4.43 -7.44
CA PHE A 431 -13.41 5.81 -7.94
C PHE A 431 -12.89 6.89 -6.99
N THR A 432 -12.28 6.52 -5.86
CA THR A 432 -11.75 7.51 -4.89
C THR A 432 -10.39 7.08 -4.34
N PHE A 433 -9.66 6.22 -5.06
CA PHE A 433 -8.41 5.63 -4.60
C PHE A 433 -7.30 6.67 -4.42
N TRP A 434 -7.39 7.83 -5.04
CA TRP A 434 -6.41 8.92 -4.89
C TRP A 434 -6.54 9.67 -3.56
N ASP A 435 -7.64 9.51 -2.82
CA ASP A 435 -7.83 10.17 -1.54
C ASP A 435 -6.92 9.54 -0.47
N CYS A 436 -5.95 10.35 -0.03
CA CYS A 436 -4.91 10.01 0.93
C CYS A 436 -5.19 10.55 2.33
N THR A 437 -6.40 11.05 2.59
CA THR A 437 -6.77 11.55 3.92
C THR A 437 -6.87 10.41 4.94
N TRP A 438 -6.39 10.65 6.15
CA TRP A 438 -6.52 9.68 7.24
C TRP A 438 -7.92 9.81 7.87
N SER A 439 -8.91 9.19 7.24
CA SER A 439 -10.31 9.24 7.67
C SER A 439 -10.51 8.59 9.05
N GLY A 440 -11.27 9.25 9.94
CA GLY A 440 -11.71 8.68 11.23
C GLY A 440 -10.96 9.15 12.49
N ARG A 441 -9.90 9.97 12.35
CA ARG A 441 -9.30 10.75 13.45
C ARG A 441 -9.42 12.24 13.10
N ALA A 442 -9.69 13.08 14.10
CA ALA A 442 -9.80 14.53 13.92
C ALA A 442 -8.39 15.17 14.00
N LEU A 443 -7.54 14.86 13.03
CA LEU A 443 -6.15 15.32 13.00
C LEU A 443 -6.06 16.84 12.85
N ASP A 444 -7.07 17.46 12.23
CA ASP A 444 -7.30 18.90 12.15
C ASP A 444 -7.43 19.58 13.50
N LYS A 445 -7.75 18.82 14.56
CA LYS A 445 -7.87 19.31 15.94
C LYS A 445 -6.59 19.16 16.75
N ILE A 446 -5.60 18.43 16.23
CA ILE A 446 -4.31 18.28 16.91
C ILE A 446 -3.56 19.60 16.73
N LYS A 447 -3.27 20.29 17.84
CA LYS A 447 -2.48 21.52 17.81
C LYS A 447 -1.03 21.16 17.54
N VAL A 448 -0.61 21.48 16.33
CA VAL A 448 0.76 21.41 15.86
C VAL A 448 1.24 22.84 15.69
N ASP A 449 2.47 23.16 16.10
CA ASP A 449 3.08 24.45 15.75
C ASP A 449 3.62 24.41 14.31
N PRO A 450 3.05 25.16 13.34
CA PRO A 450 3.51 25.14 11.96
C PRO A 450 4.77 26.00 11.71
N SER A 451 5.32 26.66 12.74
CA SER A 451 6.50 27.52 12.62
C SER A 451 7.83 26.80 12.89
N GLU A 452 7.79 25.54 13.34
CA GLU A 452 8.97 24.70 13.55
C GLU A 452 9.07 23.62 12.46
N ASP A 453 9.92 23.86 11.45
CA ASP A 453 10.35 22.82 10.50
C ASP A 453 11.15 21.73 11.27
N GLY A 454 10.43 20.73 11.79
CA GLY A 454 10.95 19.37 12.04
C GLY A 454 12.08 19.18 13.06
N ARG A 455 12.36 20.10 13.98
CA ARG A 455 13.38 19.88 15.04
C ARG A 455 12.79 19.84 16.45
N SER A 456 12.83 18.66 17.06
CA SER A 456 12.34 18.37 18.41
C SER A 456 13.19 19.00 19.54
N ARG A 457 12.53 19.39 20.64
CA ARG A 457 13.14 19.61 21.96
C ARG A 457 13.29 18.27 22.69
N ARG A 458 14.49 17.69 22.63
CA ARG A 458 14.86 16.48 23.39
C ARG A 458 14.94 16.78 24.89
N SER A 459 14.24 16.01 25.73
CA SER A 459 14.44 16.02 27.17
C SER A 459 15.27 14.82 27.61
N SER A 460 16.59 14.96 27.66
CA SER A 460 17.45 14.09 28.48
C SER A 460 17.48 14.68 29.90
N ALA A 461 16.82 14.03 30.86
CA ALA A 461 16.85 14.48 32.24
C ALA A 461 18.23 14.20 32.86
N SER A 462 19.14 15.18 32.77
CA SER A 462 20.34 15.26 33.62
C SER A 462 20.24 16.46 34.56
N THR A 463 20.55 16.21 35.82
CA THR A 463 20.30 17.11 36.95
C THR A 463 21.42 18.14 37.08
N THR A 464 21.15 19.45 36.92
CA THR A 464 22.01 20.49 37.53
C THR A 464 21.24 21.77 37.90
N ARG A 465 21.51 22.25 39.13
CA ARG A 465 20.95 23.44 39.80
C ARG A 465 21.59 24.75 39.32
N GLY A 466 20.85 25.86 39.41
CA GLY A 466 21.38 27.24 39.50
C GLY A 466 20.34 28.29 39.05
N SER A 467 19.57 28.90 39.95
CA SER A 467 19.82 30.16 40.70
C SER A 467 19.37 31.43 39.97
N HIS A 468 18.49 32.17 40.65
CA HIS A 468 17.90 33.46 40.29
C HIS A 468 18.92 34.59 40.05
N ASN A 469 18.54 35.61 39.25
CA ASN A 469 18.58 36.99 39.74
C ASN A 469 17.70 37.99 38.96
N ASN A 470 17.26 39.01 39.70
CA ASN A 470 16.33 40.11 39.39
C ASN A 470 17.06 41.39 38.90
N ASN A 471 16.25 42.42 38.58
CA ASN A 471 16.53 43.88 38.47
C ASN A 471 16.85 44.44 37.06
N SER A 472 16.48 45.67 36.67
CA SER A 472 15.72 46.78 37.31
C SER A 472 15.37 47.85 36.26
N LYS A 473 14.37 48.70 36.58
CA LYS A 473 13.94 49.91 35.85
C LYS A 473 14.91 51.10 36.03
N ARG A 474 15.02 51.97 35.01
CA ARG A 474 15.49 53.38 35.15
C ARG A 474 14.71 54.33 34.21
N ARG A 475 14.69 55.62 34.58
CA ARG A 475 13.70 56.68 34.26
C ARG A 475 14.31 57.82 33.40
N SER A 476 13.57 58.29 32.37
CA SER A 476 13.38 59.68 31.80
C SER A 476 14.60 60.50 31.27
N PRO A 477 14.48 61.45 30.29
CA PRO A 477 13.40 62.46 30.12
C PRO A 477 12.94 62.86 28.67
N ASN A 478 11.88 63.68 28.59
CA ASN A 478 11.24 64.36 27.41
C ASN A 478 11.85 65.79 27.23
N PRO A 479 11.54 66.65 26.21
CA PRO A 479 10.31 66.75 25.39
C PRO A 479 10.44 67.24 23.92
N SER A 480 9.26 67.33 23.27
CA SER A 480 8.83 68.25 22.17
C SER A 480 8.97 67.82 20.69
N SER A 481 7.86 67.39 20.10
CA SER A 481 7.22 68.07 18.96
C SER A 481 5.87 67.41 18.66
N SER A 482 4.82 68.21 18.71
CA SER A 482 3.44 67.87 18.38
C SER A 482 3.30 67.47 16.91
N SER A 483 2.97 66.21 16.66
CA SER A 483 2.25 65.77 15.47
C SER A 483 1.18 64.80 15.97
N TYR A 484 -0.08 65.06 15.61
CA TYR A 484 -1.22 64.22 15.95
C TYR A 484 -1.04 62.83 15.31
N ASN A 485 -0.35 61.92 16.00
CA ASN A 485 -0.28 60.51 15.65
C ASN A 485 -1.51 59.82 16.22
N HIS A 486 -2.53 59.64 15.38
CA HIS A 486 -3.63 58.73 15.70
C HIS A 486 -3.04 57.32 15.90
N PRO A 487 -3.28 56.63 17.03
CA PRO A 487 -2.64 55.35 17.38
C PRO A 487 -2.96 54.20 16.40
N HIS A 488 -3.93 54.40 15.51
CA HIS A 488 -4.32 53.43 14.50
C HIS A 488 -3.59 53.61 13.16
N LEU A 489 -2.97 54.78 12.90
CA LEU A 489 -2.32 55.07 11.60
C LEU A 489 -1.00 54.30 11.43
N SER A 490 -0.19 54.22 12.51
CA SER A 490 1.03 53.43 12.53
C SER A 490 0.76 51.93 12.41
N ALA A 491 -0.32 51.44 13.05
CA ALA A 491 -0.78 50.06 12.92
C ALA A 491 -1.25 49.75 11.49
N LEU A 492 -1.99 50.66 10.86
CA LEU A 492 -2.43 50.54 9.46
C LEU A 492 -1.25 50.52 8.49
N HIS A 493 -0.25 51.39 8.69
CA HIS A 493 0.98 51.37 7.88
C HIS A 493 1.78 50.08 8.07
N ALA A 494 1.87 49.55 9.29
CA ALA A 494 2.53 48.27 9.55
C ALA A 494 1.81 47.08 8.88
N ILE A 495 0.47 47.07 8.91
CA ILE A 495 -0.34 46.06 8.22
C ILE A 495 -0.17 46.19 6.70
N HIS A 496 -0.21 47.40 6.16
CA HIS A 496 -0.03 47.65 4.72
C HIS A 496 1.36 47.22 4.23
N ALA A 497 2.41 47.51 5.00
CA ALA A 497 3.77 47.08 4.70
C ALA A 497 3.90 45.54 4.73
N ARG A 498 3.24 44.87 5.68
CA ARG A 498 3.25 43.40 5.79
C ARG A 498 2.49 42.72 4.66
N ILE A 499 1.35 43.27 4.24
CA ILE A 499 0.60 42.80 3.07
C ILE A 499 1.42 42.99 1.80
N SER A 500 2.08 44.14 1.64
CA SER A 500 2.92 44.42 0.47
C SER A 500 4.14 43.49 0.41
N ALA A 501 4.75 43.17 1.55
CA ALA A 501 5.84 42.20 1.63
C ALA A 501 5.39 40.77 1.30
N LEU A 502 4.21 40.36 1.77
CA LEU A 502 3.58 39.08 1.42
C LEU A 502 3.25 38.98 -0.07
N HIS A 503 2.72 40.05 -0.67
CA HIS A 503 2.44 40.12 -2.10
C HIS A 503 3.73 39.97 -2.92
N ALA A 504 4.78 40.72 -2.58
CA ALA A 504 6.07 40.62 -3.25
C ALA A 504 6.74 39.24 -3.05
N GLN A 505 6.53 38.59 -1.91
CA GLN A 505 7.00 37.22 -1.67
C GLN A 505 6.21 36.21 -2.52
N HIS A 506 4.90 36.40 -2.65
CA HIS A 506 4.04 35.57 -3.49
C HIS A 506 4.41 35.70 -4.97
N ASP A 507 4.64 36.92 -5.46
CA ASP A 507 5.09 37.17 -6.85
C ASP A 507 6.44 36.52 -7.14
N ARG A 508 7.39 36.61 -6.18
CA ARG A 508 8.69 35.92 -6.29
C ARG A 508 8.51 34.40 -6.30
N HIS A 509 7.58 33.86 -5.51
CA HIS A 509 7.32 32.43 -5.47
C HIS A 509 6.67 31.92 -6.76
N ILE A 510 5.70 32.66 -7.31
CA ILE A 510 5.10 32.37 -8.62
C ILE A 510 6.18 32.43 -9.71
N GLY A 511 6.98 33.50 -9.76
CA GLY A 511 8.04 33.66 -10.75
C GLY A 511 9.12 32.59 -10.67
N ALA A 512 9.56 32.22 -9.47
CA ALA A 512 10.66 31.25 -9.28
C ALA A 512 10.21 29.79 -9.41
N TYR A 513 8.96 29.45 -9.11
CA TYR A 513 8.50 28.07 -9.07
C TYR A 513 7.44 27.72 -10.12
N GLN A 514 6.48 28.61 -10.40
CA GLN A 514 5.42 28.30 -11.36
C GLN A 514 5.85 28.56 -12.80
N GLN A 515 6.64 29.60 -13.04
CA GLN A 515 7.05 29.97 -14.39
C GLN A 515 7.99 28.96 -15.07
N PRO A 516 9.01 28.41 -14.39
CA PRO A 516 9.83 27.33 -14.96
C PRO A 516 9.02 26.07 -15.24
N VAL A 517 8.03 25.76 -14.40
CA VAL A 517 7.11 24.62 -14.60
C VAL A 517 6.21 24.86 -15.81
N LEU A 518 5.69 26.07 -15.99
CA LEU A 518 4.91 26.47 -17.17
C LEU A 518 5.73 26.39 -18.46
N GLU A 519 6.99 26.79 -18.43
CA GLU A 519 7.91 26.67 -19.56
C GLU A 519 8.22 25.20 -19.89
N GLN A 520 8.47 24.37 -18.87
CA GLN A 520 8.65 22.92 -19.05
C GLN A 520 7.39 22.24 -19.61
N LEU A 521 6.20 22.64 -19.15
CA LEU A 521 4.93 22.13 -19.66
C LEU A 521 4.68 22.53 -21.12
N LYS A 522 5.08 23.75 -21.52
CA LYS A 522 5.01 24.19 -22.92
C LYS A 522 5.96 23.37 -23.81
N ALA A 523 7.20 23.18 -23.37
CA ALA A 523 8.17 22.34 -24.10
C ALA A 523 7.66 20.89 -24.25
N LEU A 524 7.12 20.31 -23.17
CA LEU A 524 6.54 18.97 -23.21
C LEU A 524 5.32 18.88 -24.16
N ASN A 525 4.50 19.92 -24.21
CA ASN A 525 3.36 19.98 -25.13
C ASN A 525 3.81 20.05 -26.60
N GLU A 526 4.87 20.81 -26.91
CA GLU A 526 5.47 20.84 -28.25
C GLU A 526 6.03 19.47 -28.65
N ASP A 527 6.71 18.77 -27.74
CA ASP A 527 7.21 17.41 -27.97
C ASP A 527 6.07 16.40 -28.18
N LEU A 528 4.97 16.51 -27.40
CA LEU A 528 3.77 15.70 -27.58
C LEU A 528 3.09 15.94 -28.94
N VAL A 529 3.04 17.18 -29.41
CA VAL A 529 2.51 17.52 -30.74
C VAL A 529 3.37 16.89 -31.84
N ARG A 530 4.71 16.93 -31.71
CA ARG A 530 5.63 16.28 -32.65
C ARG A 530 5.48 14.75 -32.64
N LEU A 531 5.36 14.14 -31.47
CA LEU A 531 5.13 12.70 -31.33
C LEU A 531 3.80 12.26 -31.97
N ARG A 532 2.73 13.04 -31.79
CA ARG A 532 1.45 12.78 -32.47
C ARG A 532 1.55 12.87 -33.99
N ALA A 533 2.29 13.85 -34.51
CA ALA A 533 2.54 13.95 -35.94
C ALA A 533 3.34 12.74 -36.47
N GLY A 534 4.37 12.30 -35.74
CA GLY A 534 5.12 11.09 -36.05
C GLY A 534 4.25 9.82 -36.01
N GLN A 535 3.35 9.71 -35.03
CA GLN A 535 2.41 8.59 -34.94
C GLN A 535 1.41 8.59 -36.10
N GLY A 536 0.95 9.76 -36.56
CA GLY A 536 0.10 9.89 -37.76
C GLY A 536 0.80 9.38 -39.02
N ALA A 537 2.06 9.81 -39.24
CA ALA A 537 2.86 9.34 -40.36
C ALA A 537 3.13 7.81 -40.33
N ILE A 538 3.33 7.23 -39.13
CA ILE A 538 3.44 5.78 -38.97
C ILE A 538 2.12 5.08 -39.34
N GLY A 539 0.97 5.65 -38.96
CA GLY A 539 -0.34 5.12 -39.32
C GLY A 539 -0.59 5.13 -40.83
N GLU A 540 -0.29 6.24 -41.51
CA GLU A 540 -0.39 6.35 -42.97
C GLU A 540 0.51 5.34 -43.69
N ASN A 541 1.75 5.15 -43.19
CA ASN A 541 2.66 4.14 -43.73
C ASN A 541 2.11 2.72 -43.53
N GLN A 542 1.48 2.41 -42.40
CA GLN A 542 0.88 1.09 -42.15
C GLN A 542 -0.32 0.81 -43.08
N GLU A 543 -1.15 1.81 -43.36
CA GLU A 543 -2.24 1.68 -44.33
C GLU A 543 -1.72 1.46 -45.76
N ALA A 544 -0.67 2.18 -46.16
CA ALA A 544 -0.02 1.98 -47.46
C ALA A 544 0.62 0.60 -47.60
N ILE A 545 1.32 0.10 -46.57
CA ILE A 545 1.86 -1.28 -46.54
C ILE A 545 0.73 -2.29 -46.70
N ARG A 546 -0.37 -2.11 -45.97
CA ARG A 546 -1.51 -3.01 -46.02
C ARG A 546 -2.13 -3.08 -47.42
N ALA A 547 -2.34 -1.94 -48.07
CA ALA A 547 -2.90 -1.88 -49.42
C ALA A 547 -2.02 -2.62 -50.45
N GLU A 548 -0.70 -2.51 -50.34
CA GLU A 548 0.23 -3.24 -51.22
C GLU A 548 0.24 -4.74 -50.92
N MET A 549 0.18 -5.14 -49.63
CA MET A 549 0.06 -6.56 -49.27
C MET A 549 -1.24 -7.18 -49.77
N GLU A 550 -2.35 -6.43 -49.77
CA GLU A 550 -3.63 -6.88 -50.32
C GLU A 550 -3.54 -7.12 -51.84
N GLN A 551 -2.74 -6.34 -52.58
CA GLN A 551 -2.47 -6.58 -54.01
C GLN A 551 -1.64 -7.86 -54.23
N VAL A 552 -0.65 -8.13 -53.38
CA VAL A 552 0.13 -9.38 -53.44
C VAL A 552 -0.77 -10.59 -53.14
N VAL A 553 -1.66 -10.49 -52.15
CA VAL A 553 -2.62 -11.55 -51.83
C VAL A 553 -3.61 -11.79 -52.97
N ALA A 554 -4.08 -10.73 -53.64
CA ALA A 554 -4.92 -10.86 -54.82
C ALA A 554 -4.19 -11.57 -55.98
N LEU A 555 -2.92 -11.22 -56.22
CA LEU A 555 -2.08 -11.86 -57.23
C LEU A 555 -1.83 -13.34 -56.91
N VAL A 556 -1.63 -13.70 -55.63
CA VAL A 556 -1.56 -15.12 -55.20
C VAL A 556 -2.87 -15.84 -55.52
N GLY A 557 -4.02 -15.19 -55.32
CA GLY A 557 -5.33 -15.72 -55.68
C GLY A 557 -5.49 -15.97 -57.19
N GLU A 558 -4.98 -15.06 -58.03
CA GLU A 558 -4.99 -15.22 -59.49
C GLU A 558 -4.09 -16.37 -59.95
N VAL A 559 -2.86 -16.45 -59.42
CA VAL A 559 -1.91 -17.52 -59.75
C VAL A 559 -2.41 -18.89 -59.28
N THR A 560 -3.10 -18.95 -58.14
CA THR A 560 -3.68 -20.20 -57.62
C THR A 560 -5.00 -20.60 -58.32
N GLY A 561 -5.74 -19.64 -58.88
CA GLY A 561 -7.00 -19.87 -59.58
C GLY A 561 -6.87 -20.17 -61.09
N ALA A 562 -5.82 -19.69 -61.76
CA ALA A 562 -5.65 -19.79 -63.23
C ALA A 562 -4.91 -21.04 -63.73
N MET A 563 -4.84 -22.13 -62.95
CA MET A 563 -3.93 -23.23 -63.27
C MET A 563 -4.40 -24.13 -64.44
N ALA A 564 -3.73 -23.99 -65.59
CA ALA A 564 -3.84 -24.89 -66.74
C ALA A 564 -2.48 -25.17 -67.43
N GLY A 565 -1.42 -25.49 -66.66
CA GLY A 565 -0.16 -26.04 -67.19
C GLY A 565 1.09 -25.62 -66.41
N GLU A 566 2.17 -26.43 -66.46
CA GLU A 566 3.44 -26.15 -65.76
C GLU A 566 4.11 -24.82 -66.18
N GLY A 567 3.94 -24.39 -67.44
CA GLY A 567 4.47 -23.12 -67.94
C GLY A 567 3.83 -21.89 -67.29
N ASP A 568 2.51 -21.92 -67.07
CA ASP A 568 1.76 -20.83 -66.46
C ASP A 568 2.10 -20.64 -64.98
N ILE A 569 2.47 -21.74 -64.30
CA ILE A 569 2.90 -21.71 -62.89
C ILE A 569 4.25 -21.02 -62.75
N ALA A 570 5.21 -21.33 -63.64
CA ALA A 570 6.55 -20.72 -63.59
C ALA A 570 6.49 -19.21 -63.86
N GLU A 571 5.66 -18.78 -64.81
CA GLU A 571 5.45 -17.35 -65.09
C GLU A 571 4.72 -16.65 -63.92
N GLY A 572 3.71 -17.29 -63.34
CA GLY A 572 3.01 -16.80 -62.16
C GLY A 572 3.92 -16.61 -60.94
N MET A 573 4.81 -17.57 -60.69
CA MET A 573 5.80 -17.47 -59.61
C MET A 573 6.80 -16.33 -59.83
N SER A 574 7.30 -16.15 -61.06
CA SER A 574 8.21 -15.03 -61.36
C SER A 574 7.56 -13.66 -61.18
N ARG A 575 6.26 -13.53 -61.49
CA ARG A 575 5.48 -12.30 -61.25
C ARG A 575 5.27 -12.05 -59.76
N LEU A 576 5.03 -13.10 -58.98
CA LEU A 576 4.85 -13.02 -57.54
C LEU A 576 6.14 -12.59 -56.83
N ASP A 577 7.29 -13.18 -57.20
CA ASP A 577 8.59 -12.82 -56.65
C ASP A 577 8.93 -11.34 -56.93
N GLY A 578 8.63 -10.85 -58.13
CA GLY A 578 8.78 -9.43 -58.48
C GLY A 578 7.88 -8.50 -57.66
N ALA A 579 6.63 -8.90 -57.42
CA ALA A 579 5.69 -8.12 -56.61
C ALA A 579 6.13 -8.07 -55.14
N VAL A 580 6.57 -9.19 -54.57
CA VAL A 580 7.09 -9.26 -53.19
C VAL A 580 8.34 -8.38 -53.05
N ALA A 581 9.29 -8.46 -53.97
CA ALA A 581 10.50 -7.63 -53.96
C ALA A 581 10.18 -6.12 -54.00
N ALA A 582 9.19 -5.72 -54.80
CA ALA A 582 8.75 -4.32 -54.88
C ALA A 582 8.13 -3.82 -53.55
N VAL A 583 7.35 -4.67 -52.86
CA VAL A 583 6.80 -4.34 -51.54
C VAL A 583 7.90 -4.24 -50.49
N GLU A 584 8.90 -5.12 -50.52
CA GLU A 584 10.05 -5.06 -49.62
C GLU A 584 10.86 -3.77 -49.79
N GLU A 585 11.07 -3.32 -51.03
CA GLU A 585 11.77 -2.07 -51.32
C GLU A 585 10.99 -0.84 -50.79
N LYS A 586 9.68 -0.80 -51.01
CA LYS A 586 8.80 0.24 -50.47
C LYS A 586 8.80 0.24 -48.93
N CYS A 587 8.78 -0.92 -48.29
CA CYS A 587 8.88 -1.07 -46.83
C CYS A 587 10.20 -0.53 -46.27
N LYS A 588 11.32 -0.78 -46.96
CA LYS A 588 12.62 -0.20 -46.60
C LYS A 588 12.59 1.31 -46.73
N ALA A 589 12.02 1.85 -47.82
CA ALA A 589 11.89 3.30 -48.02
C ALA A 589 11.01 3.98 -46.96
N TRP A 590 9.88 3.37 -46.58
CA TRP A 590 9.00 3.88 -45.51
C TRP A 590 9.67 3.83 -44.13
N SER A 591 10.43 2.78 -43.85
CA SER A 591 11.20 2.64 -42.61
C SER A 591 12.27 3.72 -42.49
N SER A 592 13.00 4.03 -43.57
CA SER A 592 14.00 5.10 -43.58
C SER A 592 13.37 6.48 -43.32
N ARG A 593 12.22 6.80 -43.93
CA ARG A 593 11.49 8.06 -43.68
C ARG A 593 10.98 8.17 -42.25
N ALA A 594 10.54 7.06 -41.65
CA ALA A 594 10.12 7.03 -40.26
C ALA A 594 11.28 7.30 -39.28
N VAL A 595 12.49 6.86 -39.61
CA VAL A 595 13.69 7.14 -38.79
C VAL A 595 14.14 8.60 -38.94
N GLU A 596 14.06 9.18 -40.14
CA GLU A 596 14.39 10.60 -40.39
C GLU A 596 13.40 11.56 -39.70
N GLY A 597 12.10 11.22 -39.65
CA GLY A 597 11.08 12.02 -38.98
C GLY A 597 11.12 11.99 -37.43
N VAL A 598 11.93 11.10 -36.84
CA VAL A 598 12.00 10.85 -35.38
C VAL A 598 13.35 11.28 -34.78
N GLN A 599 14.19 12.02 -35.51
CA GLN A 599 15.39 12.63 -34.92
C GLN A 599 15.02 13.72 -33.89
N LEU A 600 14.86 13.30 -32.63
CA LEU A 600 14.79 14.18 -31.48
C LEU A 600 16.16 14.87 -31.31
N PRO A 601 16.24 16.21 -31.20
CA PRO A 601 17.48 16.86 -30.82
C PRO A 601 17.88 16.37 -29.42
N ARG A 602 19.11 15.86 -29.30
CA ARG A 602 19.72 15.61 -27.99
C ARG A 602 19.84 16.95 -27.29
N THR A 603 19.08 17.16 -26.23
CA THR A 603 19.32 18.27 -25.30
C THR A 603 20.75 18.13 -24.78
N PRO A 604 21.60 19.18 -24.89
CA PRO A 604 22.94 19.12 -24.32
C PRO A 604 22.83 19.03 -22.80
N PRO A 605 23.76 18.33 -22.12
CA PRO A 605 23.80 18.30 -20.67
C PRO A 605 23.91 19.73 -20.11
N PRO A 606 23.31 20.01 -18.94
CA PRO A 606 23.38 21.33 -18.33
C PRO A 606 24.86 21.72 -18.12
N SER A 607 25.18 22.96 -18.49
CA SER A 607 26.51 23.53 -18.29
C SER A 607 26.86 23.53 -16.80
N PRO A 608 28.12 23.27 -16.40
CA PRO A 608 28.52 23.40 -15.00
C PRO A 608 28.28 24.83 -14.51
N PRO A 609 27.97 25.01 -13.21
CA PRO A 609 27.71 26.34 -12.64
C PRO A 609 28.92 27.24 -12.84
N ARG A 610 28.66 28.48 -13.28
CA ARG A 610 29.67 29.53 -13.39
C ARG A 610 30.23 29.83 -12.00
N ASP A 611 31.55 29.91 -11.89
CA ASP A 611 32.26 30.38 -10.71
C ASP A 611 31.71 31.75 -10.28
N GLY A 612 31.06 31.84 -9.11
CA GLY A 612 30.61 33.13 -8.60
C GLY A 612 29.47 33.18 -7.56
N GLU A 613 28.84 32.08 -7.15
CA GLU A 613 27.84 32.12 -6.06
C GLU A 613 28.20 31.20 -4.88
N PRO A 614 27.87 31.60 -3.63
CA PRO A 614 28.55 31.14 -2.43
C PRO A 614 28.11 29.73 -2.03
N GLN A 615 29.07 28.81 -1.92
CA GLN A 615 28.86 27.50 -1.32
C GLN A 615 28.53 27.66 0.17
N ALA A 616 27.34 27.23 0.57
CA ALA A 616 26.97 27.06 1.97
C ALA A 616 27.84 25.94 2.58
N GLY A 617 28.76 26.35 3.46
CA GLY A 617 29.81 25.51 4.01
C GLY A 617 29.31 24.35 4.87
N LYS A 618 29.91 23.18 4.64
CA LYS A 618 29.94 22.06 5.59
C LYS A 618 30.82 22.46 6.78
N ALA A 619 30.21 22.68 7.94
CA ALA A 619 30.94 22.73 9.21
C ALA A 619 31.04 21.32 9.81
N ARG A 620 32.26 20.80 9.84
CA ARG A 620 32.72 19.73 10.74
C ARG A 620 32.79 20.32 12.15
N VAL A 621 32.21 19.67 13.16
CA VAL A 621 32.71 19.77 14.53
C VAL A 621 32.73 18.38 15.16
N SER A 622 33.90 18.07 15.68
CA SER A 622 34.30 16.92 16.47
C SER A 622 34.03 17.12 17.96
N VAL A 623 33.72 16.00 18.61
CA VAL A 623 33.51 15.71 20.05
C VAL A 623 32.15 16.11 20.60
#